data_AF-A0A266QCE8-F1
#
_entry.id   AF-A0A266QCE8-F1
#
_cell.length_a   1.000
_cell.length_b   1.000
_cell.length_c   1.000
_cell.angle_alpha   90.00
_cell.angle_beta   90.00
_cell.angle_gamma   90.00
#
_symmetry.space_group_name_H-M   'P 1'
#
loop_
_entity.id
_entity.type
_entity.pdbx_description
1 polymer ?
#
loop_
_entity_poly.entity_id
_entity_poly.type
_entity_poly.pdbx_seq_one_letter_code
_entity_poly.pdbx_strand_id
1 'polypeptide(L)'
;MSSITTHNTAAHRRTGTLLWLAVGCILLVNAFILGKVYVNRSAVTAELSLSERELQLPYNYGLAKEDSSMRLSLRWSTPSTEPIGVDMDNWRWQYNHQLQLSAAHFASFQFPDCTHKTSLRQKRRAWVLVEFNGQSYADYVAQVEQYHQLVMGLVPAANTDLEEDALARKRKEATEFLASATGSSSRLYVIDAAAERELLIAAQHERATTTKGQLLIVPAELRAGYYRCDKAEKRTTEVVIDKLAVDSFYIPKQAAQGFSPVGATKFNAEIRYGRLYEPWVNRLQHCTTGCE
;
A
#
# COMPACT_ATOMS: atom_id res chain seq x y z
N MET A 1 67.62 -47.81 -1.13
CA MET A 1 66.83 -47.56 0.10
C MET A 1 66.43 -46.09 0.06
N SER A 2 65.29 -45.78 -0.55
CA SER A 2 63.98 -45.58 0.11
C SER A 2 63.92 -44.26 0.89
N SER A 3 63.18 -43.28 0.38
CA SER A 3 61.88 -42.91 0.97
C SER A 3 61.18 -41.80 0.17
N ILE A 4 59.95 -42.11 -0.24
CA ILE A 4 58.90 -41.21 -0.71
C ILE A 4 58.08 -40.80 0.52
N THR A 5 57.72 -39.53 0.70
CA THR A 5 56.57 -39.13 1.55
C THR A 5 56.07 -37.73 1.13
N THR A 6 55.13 -37.62 0.19
CA THR A 6 53.68 -37.36 0.41
C THR A 6 53.31 -36.18 1.32
N HIS A 7 53.36 -34.96 0.76
CA HIS A 7 52.62 -33.79 1.26
C HIS A 7 51.85 -33.13 0.10
N ASN A 8 50.65 -33.61 -0.24
CA ASN A 8 49.74 -32.81 -1.08
C ASN A 8 48.23 -33.20 -1.08
N THR A 9 47.80 -34.18 -0.29
CA THR A 9 46.42 -34.71 -0.35
C THR A 9 45.41 -34.03 0.60
N ALA A 10 45.85 -33.24 1.58
CA ALA A 10 44.94 -32.65 2.58
C ALA A 10 44.22 -31.37 2.10
N ALA A 11 44.83 -30.60 1.20
CA ALA A 11 44.28 -29.33 0.71
C ALA A 11 43.11 -29.52 -0.27
N HIS A 12 43.20 -30.50 -1.18
CA HIS A 12 42.15 -30.80 -2.16
C HIS A 12 40.89 -31.44 -1.55
N ARG A 13 41.00 -32.15 -0.43
CA ARG A 13 39.84 -32.80 0.21
C ARG A 13 38.93 -31.79 0.92
N ARG A 14 39.50 -30.72 1.48
CA ARG A 14 38.74 -29.64 2.15
C ARG A 14 37.97 -28.74 1.18
N THR A 15 38.53 -28.48 -0.01
CA THR A 15 37.86 -27.64 -1.01
C THR A 15 36.65 -28.32 -1.64
N GLY A 16 36.71 -29.63 -1.88
CA GLY A 16 35.56 -30.41 -2.35
C GLY A 16 34.39 -30.42 -1.37
N THR A 17 34.66 -30.62 -0.07
CA THR A 17 33.62 -30.60 0.96
C THR A 17 32.98 -29.21 1.12
N LEU A 18 33.77 -28.14 1.08
CA LEU A 18 33.26 -26.77 1.14
C LEU A 18 32.40 -26.41 -0.08
N LEU A 19 32.78 -26.87 -1.27
CA LEU A 19 31.97 -26.68 -2.49
C LEU A 19 30.61 -27.36 -2.36
N TRP A 20 30.56 -28.62 -1.91
CA TRP A 20 29.30 -29.34 -1.71
C TRP A 20 28.43 -28.71 -0.63
N LEU A 21 29.01 -28.19 0.45
CA LEU A 21 28.27 -27.45 1.47
C LEU A 21 27.71 -26.14 0.92
N ALA A 22 28.46 -25.40 0.10
CA ALA A 22 27.99 -24.19 -0.54
C ALA A 22 26.82 -24.47 -1.52
N VAL A 23 26.96 -25.48 -2.38
CA VAL A 23 25.89 -25.92 -3.28
C VAL A 23 24.66 -26.38 -2.50
N GLY A 24 24.86 -27.20 -1.46
CA GLY A 24 23.77 -27.66 -0.59
C GLY A 24 23.04 -26.51 0.09
N CYS A 25 23.77 -25.51 0.60
CA CYS A 25 23.19 -24.32 1.20
C CYS A 25 22.34 -23.53 0.19
N ILE A 26 22.84 -23.31 -1.03
CA ILE A 26 22.11 -22.61 -2.09
C ILE A 26 20.82 -23.36 -2.44
N LEU A 27 20.89 -24.68 -2.64
CA LEU A 27 19.72 -25.48 -2.97
C LEU A 27 18.68 -25.49 -1.85
N LEU A 28 19.10 -25.58 -0.59
CA LEU A 28 18.20 -25.56 0.56
C LEU A 28 17.49 -24.21 0.71
N VAL A 29 18.20 -23.10 0.56
CA VAL A 29 17.60 -21.75 0.63
C VAL A 29 16.58 -21.57 -0.50
N ASN A 30 16.92 -21.96 -1.73
CA ASN A 30 15.99 -21.87 -2.86
C ASN A 30 14.78 -22.79 -2.68
N ALA A 31 14.97 -24.03 -2.21
CA ALA A 31 13.89 -24.95 -1.92
C ALA A 31 12.95 -24.41 -0.83
N PHE A 32 13.49 -23.76 0.20
CA PHE A 32 12.68 -23.13 1.25
C PHE A 32 11.85 -21.95 0.70
N ILE A 33 12.46 -21.07 -0.10
CA ILE A 33 11.77 -19.92 -0.71
C ILE A 33 10.67 -20.40 -1.67
N LEU A 34 10.99 -21.33 -2.57
CA LEU A 34 10.02 -21.89 -3.52
C LEU A 34 8.92 -22.69 -2.81
N GLY A 35 9.26 -23.39 -1.72
CA GLY A 35 8.28 -24.07 -0.87
C GLY A 35 7.26 -23.10 -0.28
N LYS A 36 7.70 -21.94 0.23
CA LYS A 36 6.78 -20.88 0.67
C LYS A 36 5.87 -20.39 -0.45
N VAL A 37 6.41 -20.16 -1.65
CA VAL A 37 5.62 -19.73 -2.81
C VAL A 37 4.58 -20.79 -3.19
N TYR A 38 4.98 -22.06 -3.23
CA TYR A 38 4.08 -23.17 -3.53
C TYR A 38 2.95 -23.27 -2.51
N VAL A 39 3.26 -23.20 -1.21
CA VAL A 39 2.26 -23.22 -0.14
C VAL A 39 1.35 -21.99 -0.19
N ASN A 40 1.89 -20.81 -0.46
CA ASN A 40 1.09 -19.60 -0.58
C ASN A 40 0.10 -19.71 -1.75
N ARG A 41 0.56 -20.20 -2.90
CA ARG A 41 -0.25 -20.36 -4.12
C ARG A 41 -1.14 -21.61 -4.13
N SER A 42 -1.06 -22.47 -3.11
CA SER A 42 -1.86 -23.69 -3.05
C SER A 42 -3.36 -23.43 -2.83
N ALA A 43 -3.71 -22.23 -2.38
CA ALA A 43 -5.09 -21.78 -2.22
C ALA A 43 -5.17 -20.28 -2.51
N VAL A 44 -6.24 -19.86 -3.18
CA VAL A 44 -6.57 -18.44 -3.37
C VAL A 44 -7.60 -18.05 -2.32
N THR A 45 -7.25 -17.09 -1.47
CA THR A 45 -8.13 -16.59 -0.40
C THR A 45 -8.92 -15.36 -0.82
N ALA A 46 -8.41 -14.59 -1.77
CA ALA A 46 -9.08 -13.43 -2.36
C ALA A 46 -8.47 -13.10 -3.73
N GLU A 47 -9.25 -12.43 -4.58
CA GLU A 47 -8.84 -11.97 -5.90
C GLU A 47 -9.32 -10.54 -6.13
N LEU A 48 -8.43 -9.64 -6.54
CA LEU A 48 -8.71 -8.24 -6.82
C LEU A 48 -8.33 -7.88 -8.25
N SER A 49 -9.18 -7.07 -8.88
CA SER A 49 -8.93 -6.50 -10.20
C SER A 49 -8.52 -5.05 -10.00
N LEU A 50 -7.21 -4.78 -10.01
CA LEU A 50 -6.62 -3.48 -9.71
C LEU A 50 -6.20 -2.76 -11.00
N SER A 51 -6.51 -1.48 -11.13
CA SER A 51 -6.11 -0.69 -12.30
C SER A 51 -4.93 0.23 -11.99
N GLU A 52 -4.59 1.14 -12.92
CA GLU A 52 -3.61 2.20 -12.73
C GLU A 52 -3.95 3.14 -11.55
N ARG A 53 -5.20 3.13 -11.09
CA ARG A 53 -5.66 3.87 -9.90
C ARG A 53 -5.02 3.33 -8.63
N GLU A 54 -4.92 2.01 -8.52
CA GLU A 54 -4.37 1.31 -7.37
C GLU A 54 -2.90 0.89 -7.58
N LEU A 55 -2.41 0.85 -8.82
CA LEU A 55 -1.06 0.41 -9.15
C LEU A 55 -0.30 1.51 -9.90
N GLN A 56 0.73 2.04 -9.26
CA GLN A 56 1.59 3.08 -9.83
C GLN A 56 2.77 2.46 -10.58
N LEU A 57 2.91 2.84 -11.85
CA LEU A 57 4.12 2.60 -12.63
C LEU A 57 5.29 3.41 -12.05
N PRO A 58 6.53 2.89 -12.10
CA PRO A 58 7.68 3.62 -11.60
C PRO A 58 7.96 4.83 -12.52
N TYR A 59 8.42 5.93 -11.94
CA TYR A 59 8.81 7.12 -12.71
C TYR A 59 9.91 6.80 -13.74
N ASN A 60 9.94 7.54 -14.86
CA ASN A 60 10.83 7.33 -16.02
C ASN A 60 12.29 6.95 -15.68
N TYR A 61 12.87 7.51 -14.61
CA TYR A 61 14.25 7.22 -14.20
C TYR A 61 14.47 5.76 -13.75
N GLY A 62 13.44 5.09 -13.23
CA GLY A 62 13.50 3.70 -12.77
C GLY A 62 13.44 2.68 -13.91
N LEU A 63 12.60 2.92 -14.93
CA LEU A 63 12.45 1.99 -16.06
C LEU A 63 13.58 2.08 -17.10
N ALA A 64 14.19 3.25 -17.27
CA ALA A 64 15.31 3.42 -18.20
C ALA A 64 16.63 2.82 -17.67
N LYS A 65 16.75 2.57 -16.36
CA LYS A 65 17.94 1.97 -15.72
C LYS A 65 17.77 0.51 -15.35
N GLU A 66 16.55 0.02 -15.16
CA GLU A 66 16.29 -1.36 -14.78
C GLU A 66 15.97 -2.24 -15.99
N ASP A 67 16.99 -2.93 -16.50
CA ASP A 67 16.89 -3.72 -17.71
C ASP A 67 16.22 -5.11 -17.50
N SER A 68 15.70 -5.38 -16.29
CA SER A 68 15.32 -6.73 -15.83
C SER A 68 13.86 -6.88 -15.33
N SER A 69 13.21 -5.80 -14.86
CA SER A 69 11.85 -5.87 -14.30
C SER A 69 11.16 -4.52 -14.21
N MET A 70 9.82 -4.53 -14.11
CA MET A 70 9.01 -3.34 -13.82
C MET A 70 8.39 -3.46 -12.42
N ARG A 71 8.50 -2.39 -11.60
CA ARG A 71 7.90 -2.35 -10.26
C ARG A 71 6.56 -1.62 -10.26
N LEU A 72 5.46 -2.33 -10.00
CA LEU A 72 4.15 -1.74 -9.76
C LEU A 72 3.98 -1.46 -8.26
N SER A 73 3.83 -0.21 -7.86
CA SER A 73 3.68 0.17 -6.45
C SER A 73 2.20 0.30 -6.09
N LEU A 74 1.79 -0.27 -4.96
CA LEU A 74 0.40 -0.21 -4.52
C LEU A 74 0.09 1.17 -3.94
N ARG A 75 -0.97 1.80 -4.45
CA ARG A 75 -1.54 3.05 -3.94
C ARG A 75 -2.75 2.73 -3.09
N TRP A 76 -2.72 3.20 -1.85
CA TRP A 76 -3.83 3.08 -0.91
C TRP A 76 -3.87 4.34 -0.03
N SER A 77 -4.98 4.55 0.63
CA SER A 77 -5.17 5.65 1.59
C SER A 77 -5.93 5.14 2.81
N THR A 78 -6.21 6.02 3.77
CA THR A 78 -7.08 5.80 4.92
C THR A 78 -8.21 6.83 4.87
N PRO A 79 -9.42 6.51 5.36
CA PRO A 79 -10.53 7.45 5.35
C PRO A 79 -10.13 8.77 6.03
N SER A 80 -10.42 9.90 5.39
CA SER A 80 -10.22 11.21 6.00
C SER A 80 -11.24 11.42 7.12
N THR A 81 -10.80 12.03 8.21
CA THR A 81 -11.67 12.50 9.30
C THR A 81 -11.69 14.02 9.38
N GLU A 82 -11.00 14.70 8.46
CA GLU A 82 -10.96 16.15 8.42
C GLU A 82 -12.31 16.69 7.90
N PRO A 83 -12.88 17.73 8.53
CA PRO A 83 -14.10 18.36 8.05
C PRO A 83 -13.85 19.07 6.73
N ILE A 84 -14.87 19.09 5.87
CA ILE A 84 -14.83 19.82 4.60
C ILE A 84 -14.82 21.33 4.90
N GLY A 85 -13.85 22.04 4.31
CA GLY A 85 -13.70 23.48 4.47
C GLY A 85 -13.27 24.16 3.16
N VAL A 86 -13.48 25.47 3.07
CA VAL A 86 -13.09 26.24 1.89
C VAL A 86 -11.57 26.31 1.70
N ASP A 87 -10.79 26.37 2.78
CA ASP A 87 -9.33 26.53 2.73
C ASP A 87 -8.60 25.21 2.97
N MET A 88 -9.21 24.12 2.52
CA MET A 88 -8.74 22.76 2.76
C MET A 88 -7.53 22.42 1.88
N ASP A 89 -6.60 21.64 2.43
CA ASP A 89 -5.44 21.11 1.73
C ASP A 89 -5.78 19.75 1.08
N ASN A 90 -6.10 19.77 -0.22
CA ASN A 90 -6.52 18.59 -0.98
C ASN A 90 -5.47 17.46 -1.01
N TRP A 91 -4.18 17.77 -0.82
CA TRP A 91 -3.10 16.78 -0.85
C TRP A 91 -3.25 15.71 0.25
N ARG A 92 -3.72 16.11 1.44
CA ARG A 92 -3.80 15.23 2.60
C ARG A 92 -4.82 14.12 2.43
N TRP A 93 -5.82 14.28 1.57
CA TRP A 93 -6.92 13.34 1.44
C TRP A 93 -6.56 12.14 0.55
N GLN A 94 -5.71 12.35 -0.45
CA GLN A 94 -5.33 11.31 -1.41
C GLN A 94 -4.24 10.37 -0.89
N TYR A 95 -3.48 10.81 0.10
CA TYR A 95 -2.31 10.08 0.63
C TYR A 95 -2.34 10.01 2.16
N ASN A 96 -3.54 9.99 2.74
CA ASN A 96 -3.69 9.90 4.19
C ASN A 96 -3.30 8.49 4.65
N HIS A 97 -2.37 8.39 5.60
CA HIS A 97 -2.04 7.12 6.25
C HIS A 97 -2.39 7.12 7.76
N GLN A 98 -3.07 8.17 8.24
CA GLN A 98 -3.56 8.26 9.61
C GLN A 98 -4.91 7.58 9.73
N LEU A 99 -5.00 6.62 10.66
CA LEU A 99 -6.20 5.85 10.88
C LEU A 99 -6.63 5.93 12.34
N GLN A 100 -7.90 6.29 12.55
CA GLN A 100 -8.53 6.20 13.86
C GLN A 100 -9.08 4.81 14.08
N LEU A 101 -8.71 4.18 15.20
CA LEU A 101 -9.13 2.83 15.54
C LEU A 101 -10.15 2.83 16.67
N SER A 102 -10.86 1.70 16.80
CA SER A 102 -11.60 1.39 18.02
C SER A 102 -10.63 1.24 19.20
N ALA A 103 -11.10 1.51 20.42
CA ALA A 103 -10.28 1.37 21.62
C ALA A 103 -9.73 -0.05 21.79
N ALA A 104 -10.53 -1.08 21.46
CA ALA A 104 -10.13 -2.48 21.54
C ALA A 104 -9.01 -2.82 20.55
N HIS A 105 -9.15 -2.40 19.29
CA HIS A 105 -8.15 -2.65 18.27
C HIS A 105 -6.85 -1.88 18.53
N PHE A 106 -6.95 -0.62 18.98
CA PHE A 106 -5.77 0.14 19.38
C PHE A 106 -5.03 -0.50 20.57
N ALA A 107 -5.78 -0.91 21.60
CA ALA A 107 -5.19 -1.54 22.80
C ALA A 107 -4.44 -2.83 22.48
N SER A 108 -4.84 -3.56 21.42
CA SER A 108 -4.17 -4.80 21.00
C SER A 108 -2.68 -4.61 20.66
N PHE A 109 -2.26 -3.42 20.24
CA PHE A 109 -0.86 -3.14 19.91
C PHE A 109 0.04 -2.97 21.13
N GLN A 110 -0.54 -2.76 22.31
CA GLN A 110 0.17 -2.56 23.57
C GLN A 110 1.30 -1.53 23.42
N PHE A 111 0.98 -0.40 22.78
CA PHE A 111 1.94 0.69 22.68
C PHE A 111 2.36 1.13 24.09
N PRO A 112 3.65 1.46 24.31
CA PRO A 112 4.10 1.93 25.60
C PRO A 112 3.32 3.18 26.01
N ASP A 113 3.12 3.35 27.31
CA ASP A 113 2.52 4.58 27.83
C ASP A 113 3.28 5.81 27.35
N CYS A 114 2.51 6.83 26.98
CA CYS A 114 3.02 8.09 26.49
C CYS A 114 3.69 8.87 27.63
N THR A 115 4.99 8.66 27.83
CA THR A 115 5.81 9.37 28.82
C THR A 115 6.73 10.38 28.12
N HIS A 116 7.02 11.52 28.76
CA HIS A 116 7.79 12.66 28.19
C HIS A 116 9.17 12.30 27.58
N LYS A 117 9.73 11.13 27.88
CA LYS A 117 11.04 10.67 27.38
C LYS A 117 10.95 9.67 26.23
N THR A 118 9.76 9.22 25.86
CA THR A 118 9.59 8.10 24.92
C THR A 118 9.18 8.62 23.54
N SER A 119 10.12 8.61 22.59
CA SER A 119 9.79 8.78 21.17
C SER A 119 9.17 7.48 20.66
N LEU A 120 7.85 7.44 20.51
CA LEU A 120 7.12 6.27 19.99
C LEU A 120 7.19 6.13 18.46
N ARG A 121 8.40 6.17 17.91
CA ARG A 121 8.69 5.74 16.53
C ARG A 121 8.74 4.21 16.38
N GLN A 122 8.34 3.47 17.42
CA GLN A 122 8.41 2.02 17.40
C GLN A 122 7.36 1.47 16.44
N LYS A 123 7.88 0.95 15.33
CA LYS A 123 7.08 0.22 14.38
C LYS A 123 6.64 -1.11 14.96
N ARG A 124 5.38 -1.46 14.73
CA ARG A 124 4.76 -2.71 15.14
C ARG A 124 4.31 -3.46 13.90
N ARG A 125 4.53 -4.78 13.90
CA ARG A 125 3.85 -5.67 12.97
C ARG A 125 2.37 -5.66 13.32
N ALA A 126 1.55 -5.61 12.29
CA ALA A 126 0.11 -5.50 12.42
C ALA A 126 -0.60 -6.30 11.34
N TRP A 127 -1.89 -6.44 11.52
CA TRP A 127 -2.84 -6.77 10.47
C TRP A 127 -3.72 -5.56 10.22
N VAL A 128 -4.12 -5.36 8.97
CA VAL A 128 -5.02 -4.28 8.58
C VAL A 128 -6.18 -4.84 7.78
N LEU A 129 -7.36 -4.23 7.96
CA LEU A 129 -8.53 -4.47 7.14
C LEU A 129 -8.52 -3.46 5.99
N VAL A 130 -8.47 -3.99 4.78
CA VAL A 130 -8.44 -3.22 3.53
C VAL A 130 -9.78 -3.38 2.84
N GLU A 131 -10.34 -2.27 2.39
CA GLU A 131 -11.52 -2.19 1.56
C GLU A 131 -11.15 -1.75 0.15
N PHE A 132 -11.55 -2.54 -0.84
CA PHE A 132 -11.42 -2.20 -2.25
C PHE A 132 -12.77 -1.85 -2.86
N ASN A 133 -12.87 -0.63 -3.40
CA ASN A 133 -14.05 -0.14 -4.11
C ASN A 133 -15.35 -0.25 -3.29
N GLY A 134 -15.26 0.05 -1.99
CA GLY A 134 -16.37 -0.02 -1.05
C GLY A 134 -16.79 1.36 -0.52
N GLN A 135 -17.37 1.36 0.69
CA GLN A 135 -18.00 2.54 1.26
C GLN A 135 -17.01 3.68 1.48
N SER A 136 -15.77 3.39 1.90
CA SER A 136 -14.75 4.41 2.14
C SER A 136 -14.40 5.21 0.89
N TYR A 137 -14.38 4.54 -0.28
CA TYR A 137 -14.19 5.23 -1.56
C TYR A 137 -15.42 6.06 -1.94
N ALA A 138 -16.62 5.52 -1.74
CA ALA A 138 -17.86 6.26 -2.00
C ALA A 138 -17.97 7.52 -1.12
N ASP A 139 -17.63 7.41 0.16
CA ASP A 139 -17.61 8.53 1.11
C ASP A 139 -16.58 9.57 0.70
N TYR A 140 -15.38 9.14 0.28
CA TYR A 140 -14.36 10.06 -0.24
C TYR A 140 -14.86 10.83 -1.46
N VAL A 141 -15.45 10.16 -2.46
CA VAL A 141 -16.00 10.83 -3.64
C VAL A 141 -17.11 11.81 -3.25
N ALA A 142 -18.03 11.40 -2.37
CA ALA A 142 -19.11 12.27 -1.90
C ALA A 142 -18.59 13.52 -1.18
N GLN A 143 -17.54 13.38 -0.36
CA GLN A 143 -16.93 14.54 0.31
C GLN A 143 -16.24 15.48 -0.69
N VAL A 144 -15.57 14.94 -1.73
CA VAL A 144 -14.96 15.76 -2.79
C VAL A 144 -16.03 16.47 -3.63
N GLU A 145 -17.16 15.82 -3.91
CA GLU A 145 -18.31 16.45 -4.58
C GLU A 145 -18.88 17.60 -3.75
N GLN A 146 -19.02 17.43 -2.45
CA GLN A 146 -19.46 18.48 -1.52
C GLN A 146 -18.48 19.66 -1.51
N TYR A 147 -17.17 19.40 -1.45
CA TYR A 147 -16.15 20.44 -1.55
C TYR A 147 -16.24 21.19 -2.89
N HIS A 148 -16.40 20.47 -3.99
CA HIS A 148 -16.56 21.06 -5.31
C HIS A 148 -17.79 22.00 -5.37
N GLN A 149 -18.94 21.54 -4.87
CA GLN A 149 -20.15 22.37 -4.78
C GLN A 149 -19.94 23.63 -3.93
N LEU A 150 -19.29 23.48 -2.78
CA LEU A 150 -18.95 24.59 -1.89
C LEU A 150 -18.11 25.65 -2.60
N VAL A 151 -17.04 25.25 -3.29
CA VAL A 151 -16.14 26.17 -4.02
C VAL A 151 -16.85 26.84 -5.20
N MET A 152 -17.71 26.11 -5.92
CA MET A 152 -18.47 26.67 -7.04
C MET A 152 -19.49 27.71 -6.57
N GLY A 153 -20.05 27.55 -5.36
CA GLY A 153 -20.97 28.50 -4.74
C GLY A 153 -20.33 29.76 -4.16
N LEU A 154 -19.00 29.86 -4.11
CA LEU A 154 -18.32 31.06 -3.62
C LEU A 154 -18.51 32.26 -4.56
N VAL A 155 -18.53 33.46 -3.98
CA VAL A 155 -18.49 34.74 -4.68
C VAL A 155 -17.20 35.49 -4.33
N PRO A 156 -16.68 36.37 -5.20
CA PRO A 156 -15.55 37.24 -4.87
C PRO A 156 -15.88 38.08 -3.62
N ALA A 157 -14.91 38.31 -2.74
CA ALA A 157 -15.12 39.13 -1.54
C ALA A 157 -15.20 40.64 -1.89
N ALA A 158 -14.55 41.02 -2.98
CA ALA A 158 -14.55 42.32 -3.64
C ALA A 158 -14.48 42.13 -5.16
N ASN A 159 -15.07 43.08 -5.90
CA ASN A 159 -15.04 43.10 -7.37
C ASN A 159 -13.69 43.63 -7.88
N THR A 160 -12.63 42.89 -7.61
CA THR A 160 -11.29 43.17 -8.11
C THR A 160 -10.80 42.01 -8.97
N ASP A 161 -10.08 42.32 -10.06
CA ASP A 161 -9.53 41.31 -10.97
C ASP A 161 -8.70 40.25 -10.22
N LEU A 162 -7.97 40.66 -9.18
CA LEU A 162 -7.14 39.76 -8.37
C LEU A 162 -7.95 38.69 -7.63
N GLU A 163 -9.09 39.08 -7.06
CA GLU A 163 -9.96 38.17 -6.32
C GLU A 163 -10.79 37.28 -7.25
N GLU A 164 -11.22 37.81 -8.39
CA GLU A 164 -11.86 37.03 -9.44
C GLU A 164 -10.91 35.95 -9.98
N ASP A 165 -9.65 36.29 -10.24
CA ASP A 165 -8.62 35.35 -10.67
C ASP A 165 -8.33 34.28 -9.61
N ALA A 166 -8.26 34.67 -8.33
CA ALA A 166 -8.05 33.73 -7.23
C ALA A 166 -9.20 32.72 -7.12
N LEU A 167 -10.45 33.19 -7.23
CA LEU A 167 -11.63 32.35 -7.23
C LEU A 167 -11.67 31.43 -8.46
N ALA A 168 -11.30 31.93 -9.65
CA ALA A 168 -11.22 31.13 -10.86
C ALA A 168 -10.20 29.98 -10.74
N ARG A 169 -9.02 30.24 -10.16
CA ARG A 169 -8.02 29.20 -9.87
C ARG A 169 -8.57 28.16 -8.90
N LYS A 170 -9.20 28.59 -7.80
CA LYS A 170 -9.78 27.69 -6.80
C LYS A 170 -10.86 26.79 -7.38
N ARG A 171 -11.73 27.33 -8.24
CA ARG A 171 -12.74 26.55 -8.98
C ARG A 171 -12.11 25.54 -9.91
N LYS A 172 -11.06 25.93 -10.65
CA LYS A 172 -10.31 25.01 -11.51
C LYS A 172 -9.71 23.85 -10.71
N GLU A 173 -9.05 24.14 -9.59
CA GLU A 173 -8.47 23.13 -8.69
C GLU A 173 -9.55 22.19 -8.13
N ALA A 174 -10.71 22.70 -7.74
CA ALA A 174 -11.82 21.88 -7.27
C ALA A 174 -12.36 20.95 -8.37
N THR A 175 -12.49 21.42 -9.61
CA THR A 175 -12.89 20.59 -10.76
C THR A 175 -11.87 19.50 -11.04
N GLU A 176 -10.58 19.83 -11.05
CA GLU A 176 -9.49 18.86 -11.25
C GLU A 176 -9.45 17.83 -10.11
N PHE A 177 -9.72 18.25 -8.87
CA PHE A 177 -9.78 17.36 -7.72
C PHE A 177 -10.94 16.37 -7.83
N LEU A 178 -12.14 16.82 -8.21
CA LEU A 178 -13.29 15.94 -8.45
C LEU A 178 -13.04 14.96 -9.60
N ALA A 179 -12.45 15.43 -10.71
CA ALA A 179 -12.04 14.56 -11.81
C ALA A 179 -11.01 13.51 -11.38
N SER A 180 -10.06 13.88 -10.52
CA SER A 180 -9.10 12.93 -9.95
C SER A 180 -9.75 11.94 -8.99
N ALA A 181 -10.66 12.38 -8.11
CA ALA A 181 -11.34 11.51 -7.16
C ALA A 181 -12.12 10.40 -7.86
N THR A 182 -12.82 10.76 -8.94
CA THR A 182 -13.66 9.84 -9.72
C THR A 182 -12.87 8.99 -10.71
N GLY A 183 -11.80 9.54 -11.31
CA GLY A 183 -11.09 8.92 -12.43
C GLY A 183 -9.74 8.28 -12.14
N SER A 184 -8.97 8.80 -11.17
CA SER A 184 -7.55 8.41 -11.01
C SER A 184 -7.10 8.11 -9.58
N SER A 185 -7.86 8.53 -8.57
CA SER A 185 -7.59 8.24 -7.17
C SER A 185 -7.81 6.76 -6.88
N SER A 186 -6.98 6.20 -5.99
CA SER A 186 -7.10 4.80 -5.57
C SER A 186 -8.45 4.55 -4.89
N ARG A 187 -9.03 3.38 -5.18
CA ARG A 187 -10.23 2.88 -4.49
C ARG A 187 -9.88 1.95 -3.33
N LEU A 188 -8.59 1.84 -2.99
CA LEU A 188 -8.07 0.95 -1.96
C LEU A 188 -7.85 1.71 -0.66
N TYR A 189 -8.59 1.35 0.38
CA TYR A 189 -8.58 2.02 1.67
C TYR A 189 -8.22 1.06 2.80
N VAL A 190 -7.30 1.46 3.67
CA VAL A 190 -7.09 0.80 4.96
C VAL A 190 -8.08 1.40 5.96
N ILE A 191 -8.97 0.58 6.49
CA ILE A 191 -10.14 1.04 7.26
C ILE A 191 -10.13 0.60 8.73
N ASP A 192 -9.30 -0.39 9.07
CA ASP A 192 -9.12 -0.87 10.45
C ASP A 192 -7.75 -1.53 10.59
N ALA A 193 -7.27 -1.69 11.82
CA ALA A 193 -5.99 -2.32 12.11
C ALA A 193 -5.96 -2.92 13.51
N ALA A 194 -5.37 -4.11 13.66
CA ALA A 194 -5.14 -4.74 14.96
C ALA A 194 -3.81 -5.51 15.00
N ALA A 195 -3.30 -5.79 16.19
CA ALA A 195 -2.06 -6.57 16.35
C ALA A 195 -2.26 -8.04 15.93
N GLU A 196 -3.47 -8.56 16.12
CA GLU A 196 -3.86 -9.93 15.82
C GLU A 196 -4.90 -9.95 14.70
N ARG A 197 -4.78 -10.94 13.82
CA ARG A 197 -5.66 -11.06 12.64
C ARG A 197 -7.10 -11.35 13.06
N GLU A 198 -7.25 -12.15 14.10
CA GLU A 198 -8.51 -12.67 14.61
C GLU A 198 -9.44 -11.55 15.06
N LEU A 199 -8.89 -10.46 15.59
CA LEU A 199 -9.65 -9.26 15.98
C LEU A 199 -10.32 -8.59 14.76
N LEU A 200 -9.68 -8.64 13.59
CA LEU A 200 -10.22 -8.06 12.36
C LEU A 200 -11.23 -8.97 11.67
N ILE A 201 -11.26 -10.28 11.96
CA ILE A 201 -12.22 -11.21 11.33
C ILE A 201 -13.65 -10.83 11.70
N ALA A 202 -13.91 -10.49 12.97
CA ALA A 202 -15.23 -10.07 13.41
C ALA A 202 -15.66 -8.75 12.72
N ALA A 203 -14.78 -7.75 12.72
CA ALA A 203 -15.02 -6.47 12.04
C ALA A 203 -15.23 -6.65 10.52
N GLN A 204 -14.48 -7.55 9.89
CA GLN A 204 -14.64 -7.89 8.48
C GLN A 204 -16.03 -8.49 8.22
N HIS A 205 -16.47 -9.46 9.03
CA HIS A 205 -17.77 -10.10 8.86
C HIS A 205 -18.94 -9.12 9.04
N GLU A 206 -18.87 -8.27 10.05
CA GLU A 206 -19.87 -7.23 10.29
C GLU A 206 -20.00 -6.31 9.07
N ARG A 207 -18.86 -5.77 8.59
CA ARG A 207 -18.82 -4.85 7.45
C ARG A 207 -19.16 -5.50 6.12
N ALA A 208 -18.88 -6.79 5.96
CA ALA A 208 -19.22 -7.55 4.76
C ALA A 208 -20.74 -7.61 4.50
N THR A 209 -21.57 -7.39 5.52
CA THR A 209 -23.04 -7.39 5.36
C THR A 209 -23.57 -6.11 4.69
N THR A 210 -22.81 -5.02 4.75
CA THR A 210 -23.25 -3.69 4.29
C THR A 210 -22.39 -3.11 3.17
N THR A 211 -21.13 -3.51 3.06
CA THR A 211 -20.24 -2.97 2.02
C THR A 211 -20.57 -3.56 0.64
N LYS A 212 -20.46 -2.71 -0.38
CA LYS A 212 -20.50 -3.12 -1.79
C LYS A 212 -19.10 -3.47 -2.33
N GLY A 213 -18.06 -3.18 -1.57
CA GLY A 213 -16.66 -3.44 -1.92
C GLY A 213 -16.17 -4.81 -1.47
N GLN A 214 -14.91 -5.10 -1.77
CA GLN A 214 -14.24 -6.30 -1.29
C GLN A 214 -13.40 -5.99 -0.05
N LEU A 215 -13.46 -6.84 0.95
CA LEU A 215 -12.72 -6.69 2.21
C LEU A 215 -11.62 -7.75 2.32
N LEU A 216 -10.41 -7.34 2.70
CA LEU A 216 -9.26 -8.22 2.85
C LEU A 216 -8.52 -7.89 4.13
N ILE A 217 -8.03 -8.91 4.82
CA ILE A 217 -7.13 -8.72 5.96
C ILE A 217 -5.72 -9.04 5.49
N VAL A 218 -4.81 -8.06 5.56
CA VAL A 218 -3.42 -8.20 5.08
C VAL A 218 -2.42 -7.79 6.15
N PRO A 219 -1.20 -8.35 6.17
CA PRO A 219 -0.17 -7.93 7.11
C PRO A 219 0.35 -6.53 6.76
N ALA A 220 0.75 -5.78 7.78
CA ALA A 220 1.26 -4.42 7.66
C ALA A 220 2.28 -4.08 8.75
N GLU A 221 2.87 -2.91 8.61
CA GLU A 221 3.70 -2.25 9.61
C GLU A 221 3.10 -0.88 9.92
N LEU A 222 2.96 -0.56 11.20
CA LEU A 222 2.38 0.71 11.64
C LEU A 222 3.07 1.21 12.91
N ARG A 223 2.71 2.42 13.33
CA ARG A 223 3.17 3.05 14.56
C ARG A 223 2.05 3.88 15.17
N ALA A 224 2.24 4.31 16.41
CA ALA A 224 1.33 5.25 17.05
C ALA A 224 1.22 6.57 16.25
N GLY A 225 0.02 7.16 16.24
CA GLY A 225 -0.31 8.41 15.54
C GLY A 225 0.49 9.62 16.03
N TYR A 226 0.87 9.62 17.30
CA TYR A 226 1.53 10.75 17.95
C TYR A 226 3.06 10.61 18.00
N TYR A 227 3.73 11.72 17.72
CA TYR A 227 5.19 11.81 17.67
C TYR A 227 5.82 12.16 19.03
N ARG A 228 5.11 12.94 19.86
CA ARG A 228 5.54 13.38 21.21
C ARG A 228 4.35 13.44 22.15
N CYS A 229 4.61 13.19 23.42
CA CYS A 229 3.62 13.15 24.50
C CYS A 229 3.26 14.52 25.09
N ASP A 230 3.75 15.62 24.51
CA ASP A 230 3.83 16.92 25.16
C ASP A 230 2.85 17.99 24.65
N LYS A 231 2.00 17.69 23.67
CA LYS A 231 1.01 18.65 23.16
C LYS A 231 -0.41 18.09 23.19
N ALA A 232 -1.26 18.83 23.87
CA ALA A 232 -2.65 18.52 24.19
C ALA A 232 -3.50 18.41 22.91
N GLU A 233 -3.61 17.20 22.40
CA GLU A 233 -4.85 16.56 21.97
C GLU A 233 -4.50 15.08 21.82
N LYS A 234 -4.87 14.25 22.80
CA LYS A 234 -4.53 12.84 22.73
C LYS A 234 -5.47 12.21 21.69
N ARG A 235 -5.04 12.13 20.44
CA ARG A 235 -5.62 11.20 19.46
C ARG A 235 -5.26 9.78 19.91
N THR A 236 -5.88 9.34 21.01
CA THR A 236 -5.45 8.18 21.81
C THR A 236 -5.52 6.87 21.06
N THR A 237 -6.35 6.79 20.02
CA THR A 237 -6.54 5.58 19.22
C THR A 237 -6.06 5.74 17.77
N GLU A 238 -5.30 6.80 17.49
CA GLU A 238 -4.75 7.03 16.14
C GLU A 238 -3.48 6.22 15.93
N VAL A 239 -3.36 5.63 14.75
CA VAL A 239 -2.14 5.01 14.24
C VAL A 239 -1.75 5.63 12.91
N VAL A 240 -0.47 5.54 12.55
CA VAL A 240 -0.02 5.76 11.18
C VAL A 240 0.38 4.43 10.58
N ILE A 241 -0.24 4.08 9.46
CA ILE A 241 0.14 2.92 8.66
C ILE A 241 1.40 3.28 7.88
N ASP A 242 2.53 2.66 8.19
CA ASP A 242 3.80 2.97 7.52
C ASP A 242 3.87 2.27 6.15
N LYS A 243 3.46 1.00 6.08
CA LYS A 243 3.37 0.22 4.84
C LYS A 243 2.53 -1.05 5.00
N LEU A 244 1.99 -1.54 3.90
CA LEU A 244 1.53 -2.92 3.79
C LEU A 244 2.74 -3.86 3.64
N ALA A 245 2.63 -5.11 4.08
CA ALA A 245 3.75 -6.05 4.03
C ALA A 245 4.21 -6.33 2.59
N VAL A 246 3.28 -6.31 1.63
CA VAL A 246 3.58 -6.22 0.20
C VAL A 246 3.00 -4.91 -0.32
N ASP A 247 3.89 -3.97 -0.64
CA ASP A 247 3.56 -2.63 -1.14
C ASP A 247 3.89 -2.47 -2.63
N SER A 248 4.48 -3.49 -3.25
CA SER A 248 4.92 -3.45 -4.62
C SER A 248 5.05 -4.85 -5.24
N PHE A 249 4.80 -4.92 -6.55
CA PHE A 249 4.87 -6.12 -7.36
C PHE A 249 5.96 -5.98 -8.42
N TYR A 250 6.79 -7.01 -8.56
CA TYR A 250 7.83 -7.06 -9.58
C TYR A 250 7.32 -7.88 -10.77
N ILE A 251 7.19 -7.21 -11.92
CA ILE A 251 6.77 -7.79 -13.18
C ILE A 251 8.01 -8.15 -14.00
N PRO A 252 8.16 -9.42 -14.43
CA PRO A 252 9.25 -9.81 -15.32
C PRO A 252 9.24 -9.00 -16.62
N LYS A 253 10.42 -8.66 -17.14
CA LYS A 253 10.58 -7.83 -18.36
C LYS A 253 9.66 -8.27 -19.52
N GLN A 254 9.55 -9.57 -19.77
CA GLN A 254 8.72 -10.12 -20.86
C GLN A 254 7.24 -9.75 -20.71
N ALA A 255 6.73 -9.77 -19.48
CA ALA A 255 5.34 -9.40 -19.17
C ALA A 255 5.14 -7.88 -19.06
N ALA A 256 6.23 -7.12 -18.90
CA ALA A 256 6.22 -5.66 -18.88
C ALA A 256 6.40 -5.04 -20.28
N GLN A 257 6.62 -5.84 -21.33
CA GLN A 257 6.72 -5.34 -22.70
C GLN A 257 5.41 -4.64 -23.11
N GLY A 258 5.49 -3.40 -23.57
CA GLY A 258 4.33 -2.58 -23.92
C GLY A 258 3.92 -1.56 -22.85
N PHE A 259 4.42 -1.69 -21.62
CA PHE A 259 4.24 -0.67 -20.58
C PHE A 259 5.25 0.46 -20.76
N SER A 260 4.77 1.61 -21.24
CA SER A 260 5.55 2.84 -21.27
C SER A 260 5.28 3.65 -20.00
N PRO A 261 6.33 4.13 -19.31
CA PRO A 261 6.17 5.14 -18.25
C PRO A 261 5.88 6.54 -18.81
N VAL A 262 6.11 6.73 -20.12
CA VAL A 262 5.80 7.95 -20.83
C VAL A 262 4.35 7.87 -21.31
N GLY A 263 3.46 8.54 -20.58
CA GLY A 263 2.02 8.57 -20.83
C GLY A 263 1.20 7.80 -19.79
N ALA A 264 -0.08 8.14 -19.66
CA ALA A 264 -1.03 7.45 -18.77
C ALA A 264 -1.41 6.09 -19.36
N THR A 265 -0.52 5.10 -19.24
CA THR A 265 -0.82 3.72 -19.64
C THR A 265 -1.96 3.20 -18.75
N LYS A 266 -3.13 2.97 -19.35
CA LYS A 266 -4.25 2.32 -18.67
C LYS A 266 -4.05 0.81 -18.72
N PHE A 267 -4.24 0.16 -17.58
CA PHE A 267 -4.08 -1.29 -17.47
C PHE A 267 -4.93 -1.85 -16.35
N ASN A 268 -5.13 -3.16 -16.39
CA ASN A 268 -5.74 -3.91 -15.31
C ASN A 268 -4.83 -5.08 -14.91
N ALA A 269 -4.68 -5.29 -13.61
CA ALA A 269 -3.93 -6.39 -13.02
C ALA A 269 -4.84 -7.21 -12.10
N GLU A 270 -4.91 -8.51 -12.37
CA GLU A 270 -5.56 -9.48 -11.49
C GLU A 270 -4.55 -9.87 -10.39
N ILE A 271 -4.83 -9.46 -9.16
CA ILE A 271 -4.02 -9.74 -7.98
C ILE A 271 -4.70 -10.83 -7.17
N ARG A 272 -3.98 -11.91 -6.88
CA ARG A 272 -4.47 -12.99 -6.02
C ARG A 272 -3.75 -12.98 -4.69
N TYR A 273 -4.50 -13.18 -3.62
CA TYR A 273 -3.97 -13.41 -2.27
C TYR A 273 -3.99 -14.90 -1.96
N GLY A 274 -2.87 -15.38 -1.41
CA GLY A 274 -2.68 -16.78 -1.11
C GLY A 274 -2.95 -17.15 0.33
N ARG A 275 -2.68 -18.43 0.64
CA ARG A 275 -2.80 -18.99 1.99
C ARG A 275 -1.96 -18.26 3.04
N LEU A 276 -0.83 -17.67 2.65
CA LEU A 276 0.05 -16.89 3.55
C LEU A 276 -0.26 -15.39 3.52
N TYR A 277 -1.36 -14.97 2.88
CA TYR A 277 -1.77 -13.57 2.74
C TYR A 277 -0.76 -12.70 1.97
N GLU A 278 0.17 -13.34 1.27
CA GLU A 278 1.12 -12.68 0.38
C GLU A 278 0.49 -12.63 -1.04
N PRO A 279 0.29 -11.46 -1.64
CA PRO A 279 -0.30 -11.36 -2.96
C PRO A 279 0.69 -11.64 -4.10
N TRP A 280 0.18 -12.04 -5.26
CA TRP A 280 0.93 -12.06 -6.52
C TRP A 280 0.06 -11.60 -7.69
N VAL A 281 0.72 -11.08 -8.73
CA VAL A 281 0.07 -10.73 -9.99
C VAL A 281 -0.19 -12.03 -10.75
N ASN A 282 -1.47 -12.36 -10.95
CA ASN A 282 -1.90 -13.50 -11.74
C ASN A 282 -1.93 -13.14 -13.23
N ARG A 283 -2.40 -11.93 -13.53
CA ARG A 283 -2.53 -11.43 -14.90
C ARG A 283 -2.31 -9.92 -14.95
N LEU A 284 -1.76 -9.44 -16.05
CA LEU A 284 -1.61 -8.03 -16.36
C LEU A 284 -2.05 -7.78 -17.80
N GLN A 285 -2.93 -6.82 -18.02
CA GLN A 285 -3.56 -6.55 -19.32
C GLN A 285 -3.52 -5.05 -19.65
N HIS A 286 -3.15 -4.72 -20.89
CA HIS A 286 -3.24 -3.36 -21.41
C HIS A 286 -4.66 -3.00 -21.82
N CYS A 287 -5.07 -1.77 -21.50
CA CYS A 287 -6.35 -1.23 -21.88
C CYS A 287 -6.16 -0.27 -23.06
N THR A 288 -6.02 -0.80 -24.28
CA THR A 288 -5.86 0.03 -25.49
C THR A 288 -7.14 0.81 -25.86
N THR A 289 -8.31 0.36 -25.40
CA THR A 289 -9.61 1.02 -25.58
C THR A 289 -10.50 0.83 -24.35
N GLY A 290 -10.14 1.46 -23.23
CA GLY A 290 -10.95 1.46 -22.00
C GLY A 290 -10.92 0.14 -21.23
N CYS A 291 -10.65 0.18 -19.94
CA CYS A 291 -10.95 -0.93 -19.04
C CYS A 291 -12.05 -0.45 -18.11
N GLU A 292 -13.27 -0.93 -18.37
CA GLU A 292 -14.35 -0.91 -17.39
C GLU A 292 -14.43 -2.27 -16.71
#